data_AF-A0ABD0Q4R7-F1
#
_entry.id   AF-A0ABD0Q4R7-F1
#
_cell.length_a   1.000
_cell.length_b   1.000
_cell.length_c   1.000
_cell.angle_alpha   90.00
_cell.angle_beta   90.00
_cell.angle_gamma   90.00
#
_symmetry.space_group_name_H-M   'P 1'
#
loop_
_entity.id
_entity.type
_entity.pdbx_description
1 polymer ?
#
loop_
_entity_poly.entity_id
_entity_poly.type
_entity_poly.pdbx_seq_one_letter_code
_entity_poly.pdbx_strand_id
1 'polypeptide(L)' 'REYDKDGNLRQWWQNSSVEAFKHQTQCMVEQYSNYSINKEPLNGKHTLGENIADNGGLRAAYK' A
#
# COMPACT_ATOMS: atom_id res chain seq x y z
N ARG A 1 1.68 -2.13 -9.48
CA ARG A 1 3.11 -2.52 -9.58
C ARG A 1 3.33 -3.86 -10.28
N GLU A 2 2.42 -4.83 -10.14
CA GLU A 2 2.60 -6.17 -10.72
C GLU A 2 2.17 -6.26 -12.18
N TYR A 3 1.33 -5.32 -12.61
CA TYR A 3 0.87 -5.17 -13.98
C TYR A 3 1.65 -4.04 -14.67
N ASP A 4 2.06 -4.28 -15.91
CA ASP A 4 2.68 -3.27 -16.77
C ASP A 4 1.65 -2.33 -17.39
N LYS A 5 2.12 -1.38 -18.21
CA LYS A 5 1.26 -0.35 -18.85
C LYS A 5 0.19 -0.93 -19.78
N ASP A 6 0.38 -2.13 -20.30
CA ASP A 6 -0.52 -2.80 -21.24
C ASP A 6 -1.48 -3.76 -20.50
N GLY A 7 -1.39 -3.82 -19.17
CA GLY A 7 -2.24 -4.65 -18.32
C GLY A 7 -1.73 -6.07 -18.11
N ASN A 8 -0.50 -6.40 -18.53
CA ASN A 8 0.05 -7.75 -18.37
C ASN A 8 0.67 -7.92 -16.99
N LEU A 9 0.42 -9.07 -16.36
CA LEU A 9 1.11 -9.46 -15.12
C LEU A 9 2.58 -9.77 -15.43
N ARG A 10 3.47 -8.84 -15.11
CA ARG A 10 4.90 -8.92 -15.41
C ARG A 10 5.69 -8.08 -14.41
N GLN A 11 6.79 -8.62 -13.89
CA GLN A 11 7.70 -7.80 -13.11
C GLN A 11 8.47 -6.83 -14.03
N TRP A 12 8.11 -5.55 -13.97
CA TRP A 12 8.74 -4.46 -14.75
C TRP A 12 9.53 -3.49 -13.87
N TRP A 13 9.56 -3.72 -12.55
CA TRP A 13 10.37 -2.96 -11.60
C TRP A 13 11.68 -3.68 -11.33
N GLN A 14 12.74 -2.90 -11.07
CA GLN A 14 13.97 -3.44 -10.50
C GLN A 14 13.71 -4.04 -9.11
N ASN A 15 14.44 -5.10 -8.75
CA ASN A 15 14.29 -5.75 -7.45
C ASN A 15 14.49 -4.78 -6.28
N SER A 16 15.45 -3.87 -6.38
CA SER A 16 15.69 -2.81 -5.37
C SER A 16 14.46 -1.92 -5.15
N SER A 17 13.73 -1.58 -6.22
CA SER A 17 12.51 -0.78 -6.14
C SER A 17 11.35 -1.56 -5.51
N VAL A 18 11.28 -2.87 -5.77
CA VAL A 18 10.28 -3.75 -5.14
C VAL A 18 10.52 -3.84 -3.63
N GLU A 19 11.76 -4.02 -3.20
CA GLU A 19 12.09 -4.09 -1.77
C GLU A 19 11.89 -2.75 -1.06
N ALA A 20 12.29 -1.64 -1.68
CA ALA A 20 12.00 -0.30 -1.16
C ALA A 20 10.48 -0.07 -1.02
N PHE A 21 9.69 -0.47 -2.03
CA PHE A 21 8.24 -0.37 -1.96
C PHE A 21 7.67 -1.18 -0.79
N LYS A 22 8.08 -2.45 -0.64
CA LYS A 22 7.65 -3.31 0.48
C LYS A 22 7.96 -2.66 1.84
N HIS A 23 9.17 -2.12 2.00
CA HIS A 23 9.58 -1.42 3.22
C HIS A 23 8.66 -0.23 3.53
N GLN A 24 8.36 0.62 2.55
CA GLN A 24 7.47 1.76 2.76
C GLN A 24 6.04 1.32 3.08
N THR A 25 5.53 0.28 2.41
CA THR A 25 4.18 -0.23 2.67
C THR A 25 4.04 -0.89 4.04
N GLN A 26 5.14 -1.40 4.62
CA GLN A 26 5.14 -1.99 5.94
C GLN A 26 4.75 -0.96 7.02
N CYS A 27 5.18 0.30 6.88
CA CYS A 27 4.77 1.39 7.77
C CYS A 27 3.25 1.59 7.77
N MET A 28 2.59 1.48 6.60
CA MET A 28 1.14 1.57 6.52
C MET A 28 0.46 0.33 7.12
N VAL A 29 1.02 -0.87 6.95
CA VAL A 29 0.50 -2.08 7.63
C VAL A 29 0.52 -1.87 9.14
N GLU A 30 1.63 -1.41 9.69
CA GLU A 30 1.80 -1.16 11.12
C GLU A 30 0.85 -0.07 11.62
N GLN A 31 0.78 1.06 10.92
CA GLN A 31 -0.11 2.17 11.26
C GLN A 31 -1.57 1.70 11.36
N TYR A 32 -2.08 1.04 10.33
CA TYR A 32 -3.49 0.66 10.28
C TYR A 32 -3.82 -0.55 11.14
N SER A 33 -2.84 -1.44 11.41
CA SER A 33 -3.04 -2.54 12.36
C SER A 33 -3.14 -2.07 13.81
N ASN A 34 -2.75 -0.83 14.10
CA ASN A 34 -2.92 -0.21 15.42
C ASN A 34 -4.32 0.40 15.63
N TYR A 35 -5.19 0.39 14.61
CA TYR A 35 -6.57 0.83 14.76
C TYR A 35 -7.48 -0.29 15.24
N SER A 36 -8.50 0.09 16.01
CA SER A 36 -9.58 -0.82 16.39
C SER A 36 -10.93 -0.13 16.26
N ILE A 37 -11.94 -0.88 15.84
CA ILE A 37 -13.33 -0.41 15.67
C ILE A 37 -14.20 -1.37 16.49
N ASN A 38 -14.98 -0.84 17.42
CA ASN A 38 -15.81 -1.66 18.32
C ASN A 38 -15.02 -2.76 19.06
N LYS A 39 -13.77 -2.47 19.43
CA LYS A 39 -12.80 -3.40 20.05
C LYS A 39 -12.26 -4.51 19.13
N GLU A 40 -12.67 -4.55 17.87
CA GLU A 40 -12.08 -5.43 16.87
C GLU A 40 -10.88 -4.75 16.18
N PRO A 41 -9.71 -5.40 16.10
CA PRO A 41 -8.54 -4.82 15.44
C PRO A 41 -8.74 -4.76 13.93
N LEU A 42 -8.31 -3.66 13.33
CA LEU A 42 -8.27 -3.55 11.87
C LEU A 42 -7.07 -4.36 11.34
N ASN A 43 -7.29 -5.17 10.30
CA ASN A 43 -6.20 -5.86 9.63
C ASN A 43 -5.53 -4.92 8.61
N GLY A 44 -4.42 -4.29 9.00
CA GLY A 44 -3.67 -3.35 8.15
C GLY A 44 -3.08 -4.00 6.89
N LYS A 45 -2.81 -5.32 6.92
CA LYS A 45 -2.35 -6.06 5.72
C LYS A 45 -3.48 -6.30 4.72
N HIS A 46 -4.68 -6.62 5.21
CA HIS A 46 -5.85 -6.82 4.36
C HIS A 46 -6.29 -5.52 3.67
N THR A 47 -6.21 -4.39 4.38
CA THR A 47 -6.63 -3.06 3.89
C THR A 47 -5.53 -2.28 3.15
N LEU A 48 -4.31 -2.85 3.07
CA LEU A 48 -3.12 -2.14 2.61
C LEU A 48 -3.28 -1.46 1.23
N GLY A 49 -3.93 -2.13 0.27
CA GLY A 49 -4.11 -1.59 -1.09
C GLY A 49 -4.91 -0.28 -1.09
N GLU A 50 -6.05 -0.28 -0.40
CA GLU A 50 -6.91 0.89 -0.26
C GLU A 50 -6.23 1.99 0.58
N ASN A 51 -5.54 1.63 1.67
CA ASN A 51 -4.82 2.59 2.50
C ASN A 51 -3.73 3.35 1.71
N ILE A 52 -3.02 2.67 0.79
CA ILE A 52 -2.05 3.28 -0.13
C ILE A 52 -2.77 4.23 -1.09
N ALA A 53 -3.90 3.81 -1.65
CA ALA A 53 -4.68 4.61 -2.59
C ALA A 53 -5.21 5.89 -1.93
N ASP A 54 -5.78 5.80 -0.72
CA ASP A 54 -6.29 6.95 0.04
C ASP A 54 -5.21 7.98 0.34
N ASN A 55 -4.06 7.51 0.87
CA ASN A 55 -2.95 8.39 1.23
C ASN A 55 -2.29 9.02 -0.01
N GLY A 56 -2.16 8.24 -1.09
CA GLY A 56 -1.68 8.75 -2.37
C GLY A 56 -2.62 9.78 -2.98
N GLY A 57 -3.92 9.47 -2.99
CA GLY A 57 -4.99 10.29 -3.56
C GLY A 57 -5.13 11.63 -2.83
N LEU A 58 -5.20 11.61 -1.49
CA LEU A 58 -5.29 12.83 -0.69
C LEU A 58 -4.06 13.73 -0.90
N ARG A 59 -2.85 13.15 -0.91
CA ARG A 59 -1.61 13.88 -1.15
C ARG A 59 -1.55 14.49 -2.55
N ALA A 60 -2.05 13.79 -3.56
CA ALA A 60 -2.11 14.28 -4.94
C ALA A 60 -3.16 15.38 -5.10
N ALA A 61 -4.33 15.23 -4.46
CA ALA A 61 -5.41 16.21 -4.52
C ALA A 61 -5.07 17.53 -3.82
N TYR A 62 -4.25 17.49 -2.76
CA TYR A 62 -3.83 18.69 -2.04
C TYR A 62 -2.73 19.49 -2.76
N LYS A 63 -1.92 18.82 -3.59
CA LYS A 63 -0.81 19.43 -4.32
C LYS A 63 -1.27 20.08 -5.62
#